data_AF-A0AB34PXD0-F1
#
_entry.id   AF-A0AB34PXD0-F1
#
_cell.length_a   1.000
_cell.length_b   1.000
_cell.length_c   1.000
_cell.angle_alpha   90.00
_cell.angle_beta   90.00
_cell.angle_gamma   90.00
#
_symmetry.space_group_name_H-M   'P 1'
#
loop_
_entity.id
_entity.type
_entity.pdbx_description
1 polymer ?
#
loop_
_entity_poly.entity_id
_entity_poly.type
_entity_poly.pdbx_seq_one_letter_code
_entity_poly.pdbx_strand_id
1 'polypeptide(L)'
;MCHLSTNLQQLHLIANDSGKIHPTTKMVAWPSSLNDFVFQNLNIDYRTLELLNLRESRLEKIDIQKGDIKTLNADLFPASVKDLSLRGMGIQQLSDSFENLENLQKLSLAGNELRELTSVKLPMATLEFLDVRHCNLRFISPFLVSMIDKKNKKAKLRVEATGNWNVSVVDIRRALKASKGLSLYLSKLDEDLVEISKRSSRLHFNGELLDTYIKKPKTDDLYNGSDSNLDV
;
A
#
# COMPACT_ATOMS: atom_id res chain seq x y z
N MET A 1 -33.94 -9.37 2.73
CA MET A 1 -32.50 -9.70 2.71
C MET A 1 -32.12 -9.95 1.28
N CYS A 2 -31.21 -9.19 0.70
CA CYS A 2 -30.67 -9.52 -0.62
C CYS A 2 -29.67 -10.66 -0.41
N HIS A 3 -29.99 -11.86 -0.88
CA HIS A 3 -29.08 -13.01 -0.80
C HIS A 3 -28.18 -13.00 -2.03
N LEU A 4 -26.87 -12.87 -1.83
CA LEU A 4 -25.90 -13.14 -2.88
C LEU A 4 -25.92 -14.65 -3.20
N SER A 5 -25.68 -15.00 -4.46
CA SER A 5 -25.63 -16.41 -4.89
C SER A 5 -24.56 -17.16 -4.09
N THR A 6 -24.87 -18.37 -3.65
CA THR A 6 -23.94 -19.25 -2.91
C THR A 6 -22.78 -19.74 -3.78
N ASN A 7 -22.86 -19.55 -5.09
CA ASN A 7 -21.80 -19.89 -6.06
C ASN A 7 -21.06 -18.64 -6.56
N LEU A 8 -21.33 -17.46 -5.99
CA LEU A 8 -20.66 -16.22 -6.39
C LEU A 8 -19.17 -16.32 -6.08
N GLN A 9 -18.34 -16.28 -7.11
CA GLN A 9 -16.88 -16.38 -6.98
C GLN A 9 -16.19 -15.01 -6.97
N GLN A 10 -16.78 -14.04 -7.66
CA GLN A 10 -16.22 -12.71 -7.84
C GLN A 10 -17.31 -11.66 -7.61
N LEU A 11 -16.97 -10.59 -6.89
CA LEU A 11 -17.85 -9.44 -6.70
C LEU A 11 -17.06 -8.15 -6.96
N HIS A 12 -17.37 -7.51 -8.08
CA HIS A 12 -16.72 -6.26 -8.49
C HIS A 12 -17.76 -5.14 -8.54
N LEU A 13 -17.59 -4.12 -7.70
CA LEU A 13 -18.38 -2.90 -7.67
C LEU A 13 -17.46 -1.71 -7.94
N ILE A 14 -17.57 -1.14 -9.14
CA ILE A 14 -16.68 -0.11 -9.65
C ILE A 14 -17.54 1.08 -10.07
N ALA A 15 -17.33 2.23 -9.42
CA ALA A 15 -17.98 3.47 -9.80
C ALA A 15 -17.06 4.31 -10.71
N ASN A 16 -17.60 4.82 -11.82
CA ASN A 16 -16.87 5.69 -12.74
C ASN A 16 -16.48 7.02 -12.06
N ASP A 17 -17.43 7.58 -11.29
CA ASP A 17 -17.26 8.79 -10.48
C ASP A 17 -17.31 8.46 -9.00
N SER A 18 -17.07 9.46 -8.12
CA SER A 18 -17.09 9.25 -6.68
C SER A 18 -18.46 8.76 -6.21
N GLY A 19 -18.58 7.45 -6.05
CA GLY A 19 -19.75 6.79 -5.50
C GLY A 19 -19.74 6.88 -3.97
N LYS A 20 -20.86 6.51 -3.38
CA LYS A 20 -20.97 6.28 -1.94
C LYS A 20 -21.65 4.94 -1.74
N ILE A 21 -21.00 4.07 -0.99
CA ILE A 21 -21.71 2.95 -0.38
C ILE A 21 -22.25 3.43 0.97
N HIS A 22 -23.56 3.32 1.16
CA HIS A 22 -24.14 3.56 2.47
C HIS A 22 -24.06 2.25 3.25
N PRO A 23 -23.27 2.21 4.34
CA PRO A 23 -23.09 0.98 5.09
C PRO A 23 -24.42 0.49 5.65
N THR A 24 -24.62 -0.83 5.64
CA THR A 24 -25.72 -1.47 6.36
C THR A 24 -25.52 -1.33 7.87
N THR A 25 -26.58 -1.32 8.67
CA THR A 25 -26.45 -1.35 10.15
C THR A 25 -25.97 -2.69 10.68
N LYS A 26 -25.80 -3.70 9.82
CA LYS A 26 -25.39 -5.06 10.15
C LYS A 26 -24.14 -5.44 9.36
N MET A 27 -23.33 -6.30 9.95
CA MET A 27 -22.17 -6.91 9.30
C MET A 27 -22.61 -7.75 8.10
N VAL A 28 -21.86 -7.67 7.01
CA VAL A 28 -22.13 -8.45 5.80
C VAL A 28 -21.69 -9.90 6.00
N ALA A 29 -22.49 -10.83 5.48
CA ALA A 29 -22.15 -12.25 5.40
C ALA A 29 -21.85 -12.61 3.93
N TRP A 30 -20.58 -12.89 3.63
CA TRP A 30 -20.14 -13.25 2.28
C TRP A 30 -20.29 -14.75 2.02
N PRO A 31 -20.68 -15.18 0.80
CA PRO A 31 -20.73 -16.59 0.47
C PRO A 31 -19.32 -17.19 0.48
N SER A 32 -19.16 -18.42 0.98
CA SER A 32 -17.86 -19.08 1.11
C SER A 32 -17.17 -19.39 -0.22
N SER A 33 -17.89 -19.30 -1.34
CA SER A 33 -17.36 -19.42 -2.70
C SER A 33 -16.63 -18.16 -3.19
N LEU A 34 -16.85 -17.01 -2.53
CA LEU A 34 -16.31 -15.73 -2.95
C LEU A 34 -14.81 -15.70 -2.67
N ASN A 35 -14.02 -15.49 -3.72
CA ASN A 35 -12.57 -15.45 -3.65
C ASN A 35 -11.98 -14.11 -4.09
N ASP A 36 -12.69 -13.37 -4.96
CA ASP A 36 -12.23 -12.11 -5.54
C ASP A 36 -13.23 -10.97 -5.26
N PHE A 37 -12.74 -9.91 -4.63
CA PHE A 37 -13.53 -8.80 -4.14
C PHE A 37 -12.91 -7.47 -4.56
N VAL A 38 -13.60 -6.72 -5.41
CA VAL A 38 -13.10 -5.46 -5.98
C VAL A 38 -14.09 -4.35 -5.73
N PHE A 39 -13.74 -3.39 -4.89
CA PHE A 39 -14.56 -2.22 -4.56
C PHE A 39 -13.78 -0.95 -4.89
N GLN A 40 -14.19 -0.23 -5.93
CA GLN A 40 -13.44 0.93 -6.43
C GLN A 40 -14.31 2.18 -6.49
N ASN A 41 -13.77 3.29 -5.97
CA ASN A 41 -14.37 4.62 -6.05
C ASN A 41 -15.74 4.72 -5.34
N LEU A 42 -15.90 3.97 -4.25
CA LEU A 42 -17.13 3.90 -3.46
C LEU A 42 -17.07 4.75 -2.18
N ASN A 43 -15.99 5.52 -1.99
CA ASN A 43 -15.76 6.39 -0.82
C ASN A 43 -15.94 5.63 0.51
N ILE A 44 -15.27 4.47 0.62
CA ILE A 44 -15.32 3.62 1.80
C ILE A 44 -14.56 4.28 2.94
N ASP A 45 -15.26 4.57 4.03
CA ASP A 45 -14.68 5.01 5.29
C ASP A 45 -14.38 3.81 6.22
N TYR A 46 -13.74 4.09 7.36
CA TYR A 46 -13.36 3.04 8.31
C TYR A 46 -14.55 2.20 8.79
N ARG A 47 -15.65 2.87 9.16
CA ARG A 47 -16.86 2.22 9.65
C ARG A 47 -17.47 1.29 8.60
N THR A 48 -17.48 1.73 7.36
CA THR A 48 -17.94 0.93 6.24
C THR A 48 -17.06 -0.30 6.07
N LEU A 49 -15.73 -0.14 6.10
CA LEU A 49 -14.79 -1.25 6.00
C LEU A 49 -15.00 -2.29 7.12
N GLU A 50 -15.24 -1.86 8.36
CA GLU A 50 -15.58 -2.77 9.47
C GLU A 50 -16.87 -3.55 9.18
N LEU A 51 -17.91 -2.86 8.69
CA LEU A 51 -19.21 -3.46 8.42
C LEU A 51 -19.19 -4.41 7.21
N LEU A 52 -18.22 -4.27 6.30
CA LEU A 52 -17.97 -5.27 5.26
C LEU A 52 -17.55 -6.61 5.87
N ASN A 53 -17.04 -6.67 7.10
CA ASN A 53 -16.78 -7.93 7.81
C ASN A 53 -15.93 -8.93 6.98
N LEU A 54 -14.88 -8.43 6.34
CA LEU A 54 -14.05 -9.22 5.43
C LEU A 54 -13.26 -10.30 6.17
N ARG A 55 -12.93 -10.07 7.45
CA ARG A 55 -12.27 -11.02 8.36
C ARG A 55 -12.93 -12.40 8.37
N GLU A 56 -14.26 -12.44 8.34
CA GLU A 56 -15.05 -13.68 8.42
C GLU A 56 -15.29 -14.34 7.04
N SER A 57 -14.66 -13.82 5.99
CA SER A 57 -14.74 -14.36 4.63
C SER A 57 -13.64 -15.39 4.34
N ARG A 58 -13.67 -15.97 3.13
CA ARG A 58 -12.60 -16.82 2.58
C ARG A 58 -11.92 -16.18 1.37
N LEU A 59 -11.96 -14.85 1.29
CA LEU A 59 -11.40 -14.10 0.18
C LEU A 59 -9.90 -14.36 0.07
N GLU A 60 -9.44 -14.54 -1.17
CA GLU A 60 -8.02 -14.66 -1.49
C GLU A 60 -7.48 -13.38 -2.15
N LYS A 61 -8.35 -12.62 -2.82
CA LYS A 61 -8.02 -11.37 -3.49
C LYS A 61 -8.98 -10.28 -3.06
N ILE A 62 -8.42 -9.20 -2.55
CA ILE A 62 -9.15 -8.03 -2.08
C ILE A 62 -8.51 -6.80 -2.70
N ASP A 63 -9.27 -6.05 -3.48
CA ASP A 63 -8.86 -4.76 -4.03
C ASP A 63 -9.90 -3.70 -3.67
N ILE A 64 -9.54 -2.84 -2.72
CA ILE A 64 -10.38 -1.72 -2.29
C ILE A 64 -9.64 -0.43 -2.56
N GLN A 65 -10.25 0.44 -3.35
CA GLN A 65 -9.61 1.66 -3.81
C GLN A 65 -10.48 2.89 -3.62
N LYS A 66 -9.83 4.05 -3.44
CA LYS A 66 -10.46 5.37 -3.35
C LYS A 66 -11.50 5.43 -2.22
N GLY A 67 -10.97 5.47 -1.01
CA GLY A 67 -11.70 5.63 0.24
C GLY A 67 -10.95 6.54 1.20
N ASP A 68 -11.41 6.63 2.43
CA ASP A 68 -10.76 7.41 3.48
C ASP A 68 -10.92 6.75 4.85
N ILE A 69 -9.99 5.84 5.18
CA ILE A 69 -10.06 5.05 6.42
C ILE A 69 -9.15 5.59 7.52
N LYS A 70 -8.19 6.47 7.19
CA LYS A 70 -7.15 7.05 8.06
C LYS A 70 -6.21 6.04 8.75
N THR A 71 -6.75 5.01 9.40
CA THR A 71 -5.99 3.98 10.11
C THR A 71 -6.34 2.61 9.55
N LEU A 72 -5.33 1.82 9.20
CA LEU A 72 -5.49 0.46 8.73
C LEU A 72 -5.31 -0.53 9.88
N ASN A 73 -6.38 -1.25 10.22
CA ASN A 73 -6.32 -2.41 11.09
C ASN A 73 -6.22 -3.71 10.25
N ALA A 74 -5.10 -4.43 10.36
CA ALA A 74 -4.86 -5.68 9.63
C ALA A 74 -5.84 -6.79 10.03
N ASP A 75 -6.40 -6.75 11.24
CA ASP A 75 -7.39 -7.71 11.75
C ASP A 75 -8.76 -7.64 11.06
N LEU A 76 -8.97 -6.65 10.18
CA LEU A 76 -10.18 -6.54 9.36
C LEU A 76 -10.19 -7.47 8.15
N PHE A 77 -9.05 -8.10 7.84
CA PHE A 77 -8.88 -8.95 6.65
C PHE A 77 -8.75 -10.43 7.04
N PRO A 78 -9.19 -11.35 6.17
CA PRO A 78 -9.15 -12.78 6.47
C PRO A 78 -7.74 -13.33 6.28
N ALA A 79 -7.33 -14.31 7.10
CA ALA A 79 -6.04 -14.97 6.98
C ALA A 79 -5.84 -15.73 5.64
N SER A 80 -6.93 -15.99 4.90
CA SER A 80 -6.89 -16.59 3.57
C SER A 80 -6.39 -15.65 2.47
N VAL A 81 -6.32 -14.34 2.73
CA VAL A 81 -5.95 -13.35 1.71
C VAL A 81 -4.52 -13.58 1.23
N LYS A 82 -4.36 -13.61 -0.10
CA LYS A 82 -3.07 -13.73 -0.79
C LYS A 82 -2.67 -12.42 -1.47
N ASP A 83 -3.64 -11.69 -2.00
CA ASP A 83 -3.46 -10.39 -2.65
C ASP A 83 -4.36 -9.35 -1.99
N LEU A 84 -3.74 -8.39 -1.29
CA LEU A 84 -4.44 -7.29 -0.62
C LEU A 84 -3.98 -5.95 -1.21
N SER A 85 -4.90 -5.25 -1.86
CA SER A 85 -4.72 -3.92 -2.43
C SER A 85 -5.66 -2.93 -1.75
N LEU A 86 -5.09 -1.88 -1.16
CA LEU A 86 -5.77 -0.81 -0.43
C LEU A 86 -5.32 0.56 -0.96
N ARG A 87 -5.44 0.76 -2.28
CA ARG A 87 -4.86 1.93 -2.96
C ARG A 87 -5.69 3.18 -2.77
N GLY A 88 -5.04 4.30 -2.44
CA GLY A 88 -5.72 5.59 -2.30
C GLY A 88 -6.84 5.56 -1.26
N MET A 89 -6.61 4.91 -0.13
CA MET A 89 -7.57 4.74 0.96
C MET A 89 -7.38 5.79 2.07
N GLY A 90 -6.58 6.83 1.83
CA GLY A 90 -6.31 7.90 2.80
C GLY A 90 -5.58 7.41 4.06
N ILE A 91 -4.89 6.27 3.99
CA ILE A 91 -4.25 5.64 5.15
C ILE A 91 -3.05 6.49 5.58
N GLN A 92 -3.01 6.81 6.86
CA GLN A 92 -1.93 7.55 7.52
C GLN A 92 -1.20 6.68 8.55
N GLN A 93 -1.95 5.80 9.24
CA GLN A 93 -1.41 4.90 10.26
C GLN A 93 -1.69 3.44 9.89
N LEU A 94 -0.73 2.56 10.17
CA LEU A 94 -0.82 1.12 9.94
C LEU A 94 -0.89 0.39 11.28
N SER A 95 -1.37 -0.86 11.23
CA SER A 95 -1.14 -1.81 12.31
C SER A 95 0.35 -2.07 12.47
N ASP A 96 0.78 -2.32 13.70
CA ASP A 96 2.17 -2.70 13.99
C ASP A 96 2.56 -4.06 13.39
N SER A 97 1.58 -4.88 13.02
CA SER A 97 1.79 -6.22 12.45
C SER A 97 0.73 -6.62 11.42
N PHE A 98 1.18 -7.35 10.40
CA PHE A 98 0.40 -8.09 9.41
C PHE A 98 0.69 -9.60 9.47
N GLU A 99 1.36 -10.09 10.53
CA GLU A 99 1.71 -11.52 10.68
C GLU A 99 0.48 -12.43 10.77
N ASN A 100 -0.69 -11.89 11.13
CA ASN A 100 -1.98 -12.60 11.12
C ASN A 100 -2.47 -12.97 9.70
N LEU A 101 -1.98 -12.28 8.66
CA LEU A 101 -2.28 -12.58 7.27
C LEU A 101 -1.27 -13.61 6.72
N GLU A 102 -1.32 -14.82 7.28
CA GLU A 102 -0.32 -15.88 7.09
C GLU A 102 -0.15 -16.36 5.64
N ASN A 103 -1.14 -16.10 4.77
CA ASN A 103 -1.09 -16.47 3.35
C ASN A 103 -0.79 -15.27 2.42
N LEU A 104 -0.56 -14.09 2.98
CA LEU A 104 -0.39 -12.85 2.21
C LEU A 104 0.89 -12.91 1.37
N GLN A 105 0.75 -12.79 0.05
CA GLN A 105 1.84 -12.81 -0.92
C GLN A 105 2.12 -11.42 -1.50
N LYS A 106 1.07 -10.61 -1.64
CA LYS A 106 1.13 -9.26 -2.22
C LYS A 106 0.36 -8.28 -1.35
N LEU A 107 1.02 -7.18 -0.98
CA LEU A 107 0.40 -6.06 -0.28
C LEU A 107 0.63 -4.78 -1.08
N SER A 108 -0.44 -4.10 -1.48
CA SER A 108 -0.37 -2.78 -2.09
C SER A 108 -1.07 -1.75 -1.22
N LEU A 109 -0.29 -0.75 -0.79
CA LEU A 109 -0.71 0.43 -0.05
C LEU A 109 -0.50 1.70 -0.89
N ALA A 110 -0.37 1.57 -2.21
CA ALA A 110 0.01 2.68 -3.07
C ALA A 110 -0.97 3.87 -2.99
N GLY A 111 -0.45 5.09 -3.08
CA GLY A 111 -1.25 6.31 -3.07
C GLY A 111 -1.89 6.67 -1.72
N ASN A 112 -1.36 6.13 -0.62
CA ASN A 112 -1.75 6.54 0.74
C ASN A 112 -0.82 7.64 1.29
N GLU A 113 -1.03 8.11 2.53
CA GLU A 113 -0.24 9.19 3.13
C GLU A 113 0.39 8.73 4.45
N LEU A 114 1.22 7.69 4.39
CA LEU A 114 1.76 7.02 5.59
C LEU A 114 2.66 7.96 6.39
N ARG A 115 2.35 8.13 7.69
CA ARG A 115 3.05 9.00 8.63
C ARG A 115 3.41 8.22 9.89
N GLU A 116 4.46 8.67 10.58
CA GLU A 116 4.83 8.17 11.92
C GLU A 116 5.09 6.65 12.01
N LEU A 117 5.50 6.02 10.90
CA LEU A 117 5.84 4.60 10.89
C LEU A 117 7.09 4.33 11.75
N THR A 118 6.93 3.53 12.80
CA THR A 118 8.03 3.10 13.68
C THR A 118 8.56 1.73 13.27
N SER A 119 7.69 0.73 13.23
CA SER A 119 7.99 -0.63 12.79
C SER A 119 6.72 -1.34 12.37
N VAL A 120 6.76 -2.03 11.23
CA VAL A 120 5.65 -2.84 10.72
C VAL A 120 6.15 -4.26 10.53
N LYS A 121 5.57 -5.21 11.27
CA LYS A 121 5.87 -6.63 11.09
C LYS A 121 5.10 -7.18 9.90
N LEU A 122 5.81 -7.82 8.98
CA LEU A 122 5.25 -8.38 7.75
C LEU A 122 5.36 -9.91 7.77
N PRO A 123 4.40 -10.64 7.16
CA PRO A 123 4.41 -12.11 7.13
C PRO A 123 5.48 -12.64 6.15
N MET A 124 6.75 -12.62 6.58
CA MET A 124 7.90 -12.95 5.73
C MET A 124 7.97 -14.41 5.24
N ALA A 125 7.10 -15.29 5.77
CA ALA A 125 6.98 -16.65 5.28
C ALA A 125 6.33 -16.72 3.89
N THR A 126 5.48 -15.75 3.55
CA THR A 126 4.68 -15.74 2.31
C THR A 126 4.76 -14.45 1.53
N LEU A 127 5.05 -13.30 2.17
CA LEU A 127 5.04 -12.01 1.49
C LEU A 127 6.23 -11.87 0.55
N GLU A 128 5.93 -11.70 -0.74
CA GLU A 128 6.93 -11.58 -1.80
C GLU A 128 6.99 -10.17 -2.40
N PHE A 129 5.89 -9.42 -2.30
CA PHE A 129 5.72 -8.12 -2.94
C PHE A 129 5.02 -7.11 -2.03
N LEU A 130 5.65 -5.95 -1.87
CA LEU A 130 5.12 -4.78 -1.18
C LEU A 130 5.13 -3.58 -2.12
N ASP A 131 3.97 -2.97 -2.34
CA ASP A 131 3.81 -1.75 -3.12
C ASP A 131 3.41 -0.61 -2.20
N VAL A 132 4.34 0.32 -2.01
CA VAL A 132 4.19 1.55 -1.21
C VAL A 132 4.49 2.77 -2.08
N ARG A 133 4.17 2.69 -3.38
CA ARG A 133 4.34 3.83 -4.28
C ARG A 133 3.49 5.02 -3.83
N HIS A 134 4.03 6.22 -3.97
CA HIS A 134 3.34 7.47 -3.61
C HIS A 134 2.70 7.44 -2.22
N CYS A 135 3.47 6.99 -1.21
CA CYS A 135 3.03 6.90 0.18
C CYS A 135 3.54 8.06 1.06
N ASN A 136 4.22 9.04 0.46
CA ASN A 136 4.95 10.11 1.15
C ASN A 136 5.99 9.60 2.15
N LEU A 137 6.65 8.48 1.84
CA LEU A 137 7.61 7.86 2.74
C LEU A 137 8.93 8.64 2.80
N ARG A 138 9.43 8.85 4.02
CA ARG A 138 10.81 9.29 4.29
C ARG A 138 11.76 8.11 4.53
N PHE A 139 11.25 7.00 5.05
CA PHE A 139 12.02 5.82 5.43
C PHE A 139 11.32 4.55 4.96
N ILE A 140 12.09 3.60 4.43
CA ILE A 140 11.66 2.24 4.07
C ILE A 140 11.91 1.26 5.22
N SER A 141 12.88 1.56 6.10
CA SER A 141 13.25 0.67 7.22
C SER A 141 12.12 0.19 8.13
N PRO A 142 11.01 0.93 8.37
CA PRO A 142 9.90 0.40 9.18
C PRO A 142 9.32 -0.90 8.64
N PHE A 143 9.32 -1.11 7.33
CA PHE A 143 8.82 -2.34 6.69
C PHE A 143 9.82 -3.51 6.71
N LEU A 144 11.07 -3.25 7.09
CA LEU A 144 12.15 -4.23 6.95
C LEU A 144 12.51 -4.92 8.27
N VAL A 145 11.87 -4.53 9.37
CA VAL A 145 12.13 -5.08 10.72
C VAL A 145 12.02 -6.60 10.73
N SER A 146 11.04 -7.15 10.01
CA SER A 146 10.84 -8.61 9.91
C SER A 146 11.91 -9.30 9.06
N MET A 147 12.48 -8.64 8.05
CA MET A 147 13.53 -9.24 7.21
C MET A 147 14.86 -9.43 7.97
N ILE A 148 15.12 -8.59 8.98
CA ILE A 148 16.37 -8.60 9.75
C ILE A 148 16.37 -9.71 10.81
N ASP A 149 15.19 -10.26 11.14
CA ASP A 149 15.06 -11.40 12.04
C ASP A 149 15.85 -12.62 11.52
N LYS A 150 16.55 -13.31 12.43
CA LYS A 150 17.32 -14.51 12.13
C LYS A 150 16.46 -15.60 11.48
N LYS A 151 15.17 -15.69 11.80
CA LYS A 151 14.24 -16.68 11.20
C LYS A 151 13.99 -16.40 9.71
N ASN A 152 14.13 -15.15 9.27
CA ASN A 152 13.79 -14.68 7.93
C ASN A 152 15.00 -14.39 7.03
N LYS A 153 16.21 -14.86 7.38
CA LYS A 153 17.45 -14.57 6.64
C LYS A 153 17.42 -14.91 5.14
N LYS A 154 16.59 -15.86 4.73
CA LYS A 154 16.43 -16.29 3.32
C LYS A 154 15.25 -15.63 2.61
N ALA A 155 14.44 -14.86 3.33
CA ALA A 155 13.25 -14.22 2.78
C ALA A 155 13.65 -13.24 1.69
N LYS A 156 12.87 -13.22 0.62
CA LYS A 156 13.02 -12.27 -0.48
C LYS A 156 11.80 -11.37 -0.48
N LEU A 157 12.03 -10.07 -0.66
CA LEU A 157 10.95 -9.10 -0.73
C LEU A 157 11.26 -8.10 -1.82
N ARG A 158 10.34 -7.97 -2.77
CA ARG A 158 10.32 -6.85 -3.71
C ARG A 158 9.52 -5.72 -3.10
N VAL A 159 10.12 -4.53 -3.02
CA VAL A 159 9.48 -3.30 -2.58
C VAL A 159 9.42 -2.30 -3.73
N GLU A 160 8.22 -1.93 -4.14
CA GLU A 160 7.96 -0.83 -5.07
C GLU A 160 7.67 0.43 -4.27
N ALA A 161 8.56 1.42 -4.35
CA ALA A 161 8.49 2.65 -3.58
C ALA A 161 8.75 3.90 -4.44
N THR A 162 8.46 3.83 -5.74
CA THR A 162 8.44 5.01 -6.62
C THR A 162 7.43 6.06 -6.13
N GLY A 163 7.66 7.32 -6.47
CA GLY A 163 6.79 8.43 -6.07
C GLY A 163 6.94 8.88 -4.61
N ASN A 164 7.88 8.31 -3.85
CA ASN A 164 8.25 8.79 -2.52
C ASN A 164 9.46 9.72 -2.62
N TRP A 165 9.23 11.00 -2.94
CA TRP A 165 10.29 11.94 -3.34
C TRP A 165 11.27 12.33 -2.21
N ASN A 166 10.86 12.14 -0.95
CA ASN A 166 11.64 12.54 0.23
C ASN A 166 12.31 11.36 0.95
N VAL A 167 12.51 10.23 0.26
CA VAL A 167 13.15 9.04 0.83
C VAL A 167 14.61 9.32 1.19
N SER A 168 15.02 8.93 2.39
CA SER A 168 16.39 9.11 2.88
C SER A 168 17.38 8.15 2.22
N VAL A 169 18.38 8.69 1.52
CA VAL A 169 19.50 7.91 0.94
C VAL A 169 20.22 7.06 1.98
N VAL A 170 20.42 7.60 3.19
CA VAL A 170 21.06 6.88 4.31
C VAL A 170 20.23 5.68 4.73
N ASP A 171 18.91 5.83 4.78
CA ASP A 171 17.99 4.74 5.10
C ASP A 171 18.03 3.65 4.03
N ILE A 172 18.01 4.03 2.75
CA ILE A 172 18.14 3.09 1.63
C ILE A 172 19.45 2.30 1.69
N ARG A 173 20.57 2.98 1.94
CA ARG A 173 21.87 2.33 2.09
C ARG A 173 21.87 1.33 3.25
N ARG A 174 21.26 1.68 4.39
CA ARG A 174 21.12 0.79 5.55
C ARG A 174 20.21 -0.40 5.26
N ALA A 175 19.06 -0.16 4.63
CA ALA A 175 18.09 -1.18 4.21
C ALA A 175 18.75 -2.23 3.31
N LEU A 176 19.44 -1.79 2.25
CA LEU A 176 20.14 -2.69 1.34
C LEU A 176 21.25 -3.47 2.05
N LYS A 177 21.96 -2.87 3.01
CA LYS A 177 22.99 -3.58 3.79
C LYS A 177 22.39 -4.61 4.75
N ALA A 178 21.23 -4.32 5.34
CA ALA A 178 20.60 -5.14 6.37
C ALA A 178 19.97 -6.43 5.82
N SER A 179 19.46 -6.41 4.60
CA SER A 179 18.82 -7.59 3.98
C SER A 179 19.35 -7.83 2.57
N LYS A 180 19.89 -9.03 2.32
CA LYS A 180 20.35 -9.45 0.97
C LYS A 180 19.20 -9.87 0.05
N GLY A 181 18.05 -10.25 0.61
CA GLY A 181 16.86 -10.66 -0.14
C GLY A 181 15.96 -9.50 -0.56
N LEU A 182 16.27 -8.28 -0.15
CA LEU A 182 15.52 -7.08 -0.54
C LEU A 182 15.89 -6.66 -1.98
N SER A 183 14.87 -6.54 -2.83
CA SER A 183 14.92 -5.82 -4.11
C SER A 183 14.06 -4.57 -4.01
N LEU A 184 14.64 -3.39 -4.22
CA LEU A 184 13.99 -2.10 -4.01
C LEU A 184 13.93 -1.30 -5.30
N TYR A 185 12.76 -0.76 -5.59
CA TYR A 185 12.49 0.06 -6.76
C TYR A 185 12.09 1.47 -6.32
N LEU A 186 12.82 2.49 -6.78
CA LEU A 186 12.63 3.88 -6.41
C LEU A 186 12.43 4.78 -7.63
N SER A 187 11.90 5.98 -7.41
CA SER A 187 12.01 7.06 -8.39
C SER A 187 13.47 7.47 -8.51
N LYS A 188 13.91 7.81 -9.73
CA LYS A 188 15.23 8.42 -9.92
C LYS A 188 15.20 9.84 -9.38
N LEU A 189 15.82 10.02 -8.22
CA LEU A 189 15.66 11.20 -7.38
C LEU A 189 16.96 11.94 -7.09
N ASP A 190 18.04 11.18 -6.94
CA ASP A 190 19.27 11.63 -6.30
C ASP A 190 20.48 10.95 -6.98
N GLU A 191 21.55 11.71 -7.21
CA GLU A 191 22.79 11.21 -7.81
C GLU A 191 23.47 10.14 -6.94
N ASP A 192 23.40 10.26 -5.61
CA ASP A 192 23.94 9.25 -4.69
C ASP A 192 23.17 7.93 -4.82
N LEU A 193 21.85 7.98 -4.97
CA LEU A 193 21.05 6.78 -5.21
C LEU A 193 21.43 6.14 -6.54
N VAL A 194 21.68 6.94 -7.58
CA VAL A 194 22.15 6.47 -8.89
C VAL A 194 23.52 5.79 -8.77
N GLU A 195 24.44 6.35 -7.99
CA GLU A 195 25.75 5.72 -7.78
C GLU A 195 25.63 4.42 -6.96
N ILE A 196 24.74 4.36 -5.97
CA ILE A 196 24.44 3.12 -5.22
C ILE A 196 23.90 2.04 -6.17
N SER A 197 23.01 2.38 -7.10
CA SER A 197 22.41 1.38 -8.00
C SER A 197 23.43 0.77 -8.95
N LYS A 198 24.42 1.54 -9.42
CA LYS A 198 25.52 1.01 -10.26
C LYS A 198 26.31 -0.08 -9.53
N ARG A 199 26.33 -0.06 -8.20
CA ARG A 199 27.08 -1.00 -7.35
C ARG A 199 26.18 -2.06 -6.70
N SER A 200 24.86 -1.99 -6.89
CA SER A 200 23.89 -2.88 -6.25
C SER A 200 22.81 -3.30 -7.25
N SER A 201 22.85 -4.57 -7.66
CA SER A 201 21.83 -5.18 -8.54
C SER A 201 20.43 -5.29 -7.92
N ARG A 202 20.28 -4.88 -6.65
CA ARG A 202 19.03 -4.92 -5.88
C ARG A 202 18.34 -3.56 -5.78
N LEU A 203 19.00 -2.49 -6.24
CA LEU A 203 18.39 -1.17 -6.30
C LEU A 203 18.10 -0.85 -7.76
N HIS A 204 16.83 -0.60 -8.05
CA HIS A 204 16.33 -0.34 -9.39
C HIS A 204 15.65 1.02 -9.43
N PHE A 205 15.68 1.65 -10.60
CA PHE A 205 14.89 2.85 -10.88
C PHE A 205 13.90 2.54 -11.98
N ASN A 206 12.64 2.84 -11.72
CA ASN A 206 11.59 2.78 -12.73
C ASN A 206 11.15 4.21 -13.05
N GLY A 207 10.83 4.46 -14.33
CA GLY A 207 10.08 5.66 -14.71
C GLY A 207 8.69 5.64 -14.06
N GLU A 208 8.12 6.81 -13.83
CA GLU A 208 6.74 6.92 -13.33
C GLU A 208 5.80 6.24 -14.33
N LEU A 209 5.21 5.12 -13.92
CA LEU A 209 3.96 4.68 -14.51
C LEU A 209 2.87 5.55 -13.89
N LEU A 210 2.20 6.35 -14.73
CA LEU A 210 0.99 7.08 -14.35
C LEU A 210 -0.07 6.07 -13.94
N ASP A 211 -0.17 5.81 -12.63
CA ASP A 211 -1.29 5.10 -12.05
C ASP A 211 -2.43 6.12 -11.93
N THR A 212 -3.47 5.98 -12.76
CA THR A 212 -4.60 6.92 -12.87
C THR A 212 -5.37 7.10 -11.56
N TYR A 213 -5.09 6.26 -10.56
CA TYR A 213 -5.72 6.30 -9.24
C TYR A 213 -4.92 7.10 -8.21
N ILE A 214 -3.68 7.51 -8.50
CA ILE A 214 -2.83 8.28 -7.59
C ILE A 214 -3.02 9.78 -7.88
N LYS A 215 -3.59 10.52 -6.93
CA LYS A 215 -3.62 11.98 -6.99
C LYS A 215 -2.19 12.50 -6.97
N LYS A 216 -1.83 13.38 -7.91
CA LYS A 216 -0.54 14.07 -7.88
C LYS A 216 -0.39 14.73 -6.50
N PRO A 217 0.81 14.67 -5.87
CA PRO A 217 1.05 15.48 -4.69
C PRO A 217 0.75 16.94 -5.06
N LYS A 218 -0.01 17.63 -4.22
CA LYS A 218 -0.15 19.09 -4.35
C LYS A 218 1.25 19.65 -4.27
N THR A 219 1.76 20.22 -5.35
CA THR A 219 2.87 21.15 -5.25
C THR A 219 2.34 22.29 -4.39
N ASP A 220 2.97 22.53 -3.23
CA ASP A 220 2.76 23.78 -2.54
C ASP A 220 3.27 24.87 -3.49
N ASP A 221 2.35 25.54 -4.19
CA ASP A 221 2.61 26.70 -5.02
C ASP A 221 2.97 27.88 -4.09
N LEU A 222 4.15 27.80 -3.46
CA LEU A 222 4.80 28.89 -2.75
C LEU A 222 6.03 29.33 -3.55
N TYR A 223 5.77 29.90 -4.73
CA TYR A 223 6.71 30.79 -5.40
C TYR A 223 5.95 31.81 -6.26
N ASN A 224 5.11 32.63 -5.63
CA ASN A 224 4.75 33.94 -6.17
C ASN A 224 5.95 34.87 -5.96
N GLY A 225 6.99 34.68 -6.77
CA GLY A 225 8.03 35.68 -7.00
C GLY A 225 7.52 36.66 -8.03
N SER A 226 6.76 37.66 -7.59
CA SER A 226 6.50 38.85 -8.39
C SER A 226 7.77 39.70 -8.45
N ASP A 227 8.63 39.42 -9.42
CA ASP A 227 9.59 40.42 -9.91
C ASP A 227 8.86 41.30 -10.92
N SER A 228 8.36 42.43 -10.43
CA SER A 228 7.96 43.57 -11.26
C SER A 228 8.98 44.69 -11.04
N ASN A 229 9.93 44.78 -11.97
CA ASN A 229 10.85 45.89 -12.26
C ASN A 229 11.37 45.56 -13.68
N LEU A 230 11.43 46.41 -14.70
CA LEU A 230 11.34 47.85 -14.85
C LEU A 230 10.99 48.15 -16.33
N ASP A 231 10.49 49.36 -16.52
CA ASP A 231 10.35 50.14 -17.76
C ASP A 231 11.34 49.84 -18.90
N VAL A 232 10.82 49.74 -20.14
CA VAL A 232 11.17 50.59 -21.32
C VAL A 232 9.93 50.68 -22.22
#